data_AF-A0A2M8BHK7-F1
#
_entry.id   AF-A0A2M8BHK7-F1
#
_cell.length_a   1.000
_cell.length_b   1.000
_cell.length_c   1.000
_cell.angle_alpha   90.00
_cell.angle_beta   90.00
_cell.angle_gamma   90.00
#
_symmetry.space_group_name_H-M   'P 1'
#
loop_
_entity.id
_entity.type
_entity.pdbx_description
1 polymer ?
#
loop_
_entity_poly.entity_id
_entity_poly.type
_entity_poly.pdbx_seq_one_letter_code
_entity_poly.pdbx_strand_id
1 'polypeptide(L)'
;MAHARFNWQDPFLLEQQLTDDERAIKEAAAAYCQNKLQPRVIQAFRKEQTDPAIFREMGDLGLLGPTIPEAYGGPGLNYVAYGLIAREVERVDSGYRSMMSVQSSLVMLPIYEFGTEATRQ
;
A
#
# COMPACT_ATOMS: atom_id res chain seq x y z
N MET A 1 -9.14 27.56 -30.65
CA MET A 1 -9.43 26.86 -29.38
C MET A 1 -8.30 25.90 -29.11
N ALA A 2 -7.69 25.92 -27.92
CA ALA A 2 -6.69 24.92 -27.58
C ALA A 2 -7.40 23.61 -27.23
N HIS A 3 -7.01 22.51 -27.87
CA HIS A 3 -7.51 21.18 -27.49
C HIS A 3 -6.92 20.77 -26.12
N ALA A 4 -7.72 20.13 -25.28
CA ALA A 4 -7.24 19.51 -24.05
C ALA A 4 -6.12 18.50 -24.39
N ARG A 5 -5.05 18.49 -23.59
CA ARG A 5 -3.91 17.60 -23.80
C ARG A 5 -4.27 16.18 -23.35
N PHE A 6 -4.15 15.20 -24.24
CA PHE A 6 -4.38 13.79 -23.91
C PHE A 6 -3.15 13.18 -23.22
N ASN A 7 -3.38 12.41 -22.15
CA ASN A 7 -2.36 11.60 -21.48
C ASN A 7 -2.66 10.12 -21.71
N TRP A 8 -1.81 9.41 -22.45
CA TRP A 8 -2.03 7.99 -22.76
C TRP A 8 -1.81 7.06 -21.55
N GLN A 9 -1.02 7.48 -20.55
CA GLN A 9 -0.80 6.70 -19.33
C GLN A 9 -1.95 6.85 -18.31
N ASP A 10 -2.76 7.90 -18.47
CA ASP A 10 -3.91 8.20 -17.64
C ASP A 10 -5.03 8.84 -18.48
N PRO A 11 -5.70 8.08 -19.37
CA PRO A 11 -6.65 8.62 -20.35
C PRO A 11 -7.85 9.33 -19.74
N PHE A 12 -8.25 8.91 -18.53
CA PHE A 12 -9.38 9.46 -17.79
C PHE A 12 -8.96 10.32 -16.60
N LEU A 13 -7.67 10.67 -16.53
CA LEU A 13 -7.13 11.61 -15.56
C LEU A 13 -7.44 11.19 -14.11
N LEU A 14 -7.25 9.91 -13.78
CA LEU A 14 -7.33 9.37 -12.41
C LEU A 14 -6.60 10.28 -11.44
N GLU A 15 -5.42 10.79 -11.82
CA GLU A 15 -4.64 11.69 -10.96
C GLU A 15 -5.42 12.95 -10.53
N GLN A 16 -6.33 13.46 -11.37
CA GLN A 16 -7.19 14.61 -11.06
C GLN A 16 -8.43 14.23 -10.23
N GLN A 17 -8.75 12.94 -10.14
CA GLN A 17 -9.87 12.42 -9.35
C GLN A 17 -9.47 12.09 -7.91
N LEU A 18 -8.17 11.98 -7.64
CA LEU A 18 -7.63 11.72 -6.31
C LEU A 18 -7.60 12.99 -5.44
N THR A 19 -7.66 12.81 -4.13
CA THR A 19 -7.35 13.88 -3.17
C THR A 19 -5.83 14.13 -3.11
N ASP A 20 -5.40 15.25 -2.52
CA ASP A 20 -3.97 15.52 -2.32
C ASP A 20 -3.32 14.45 -1.43
N ASP A 21 -4.01 14.00 -0.38
CA ASP A 21 -3.52 12.96 0.52
C ASP A 21 -3.38 11.61 -0.20
N GLU A 22 -4.37 11.22 -1.01
CA GLU A 22 -4.32 9.99 -1.82
C GLU A 22 -3.14 10.00 -2.82
N ARG A 23 -2.86 11.16 -3.43
CA ARG A 23 -1.70 11.33 -4.31
C ARG A 23 -0.40 11.19 -3.53
N ALA A 24 -0.27 11.86 -2.38
CA ALA A 24 0.93 11.79 -1.55
C ALA A 24 1.21 10.35 -1.06
N ILE A 25 0.18 9.61 -0.66
CA ILE A 25 0.30 8.21 -0.23
C ILE A 25 0.72 7.31 -1.40
N LYS A 26 0.10 7.50 -2.58
CA LYS A 26 0.49 6.78 -3.79
C LYS A 26 1.96 7.03 -4.14
N GLU A 27 2.42 8.27 -4.07
CA GLU A 27 3.81 8.62 -4.35
C GLU A 27 4.78 8.03 -3.33
N ALA A 28 4.45 8.07 -2.03
CA ALA A 28 5.24 7.45 -0.98
C ALA A 28 5.35 5.93 -1.16
N ALA A 29 4.23 5.26 -1.46
CA ALA A 29 4.20 3.82 -1.76
C ALA A 29 5.05 3.49 -3.00
N ALA A 30 4.90 4.26 -4.08
CA ALA A 30 5.69 4.08 -5.30
C ALA A 30 7.20 4.26 -5.04
N ALA A 31 7.58 5.29 -4.29
CA ALA A 31 8.98 5.55 -3.94
C ALA A 31 9.59 4.38 -3.14
N TYR A 32 8.88 3.87 -2.12
CA TYR A 32 9.33 2.68 -1.38
C TYR A 32 9.47 1.47 -2.30
N CYS A 33 8.45 1.20 -3.12
CA CYS A 33 8.43 0.04 -4.02
C CYS A 33 9.61 0.07 -4.99
N GLN A 34 9.88 1.20 -5.64
CA GLN A 34 10.97 1.32 -6.59
C GLN A 34 12.37 1.31 -5.93
N ASN A 35 12.51 1.92 -4.76
CA ASN A 35 13.81 2.03 -4.10
C ASN A 35 14.19 0.80 -3.25
N LYS A 36 13.20 0.05 -2.73
CA LYS A 36 13.43 -1.02 -1.75
C LYS A 36 12.96 -2.38 -2.24
N LEU A 37 11.77 -2.49 -2.86
CA LEU A 37 11.24 -3.79 -3.31
C LEU A 37 11.80 -4.21 -4.67
N GLN A 38 11.84 -3.28 -5.64
CA GLN A 38 12.28 -3.54 -7.00
C GLN A 38 13.70 -4.13 -7.09
N PRO A 39 14.71 -3.68 -6.30
CA PRO A 39 16.04 -4.30 -6.33
C PRO A 39 16.07 -5.72 -5.78
N ARG A 40 15.11 -6.11 -4.93
CA ARG A 40 15.06 -7.43 -4.26
C ARG A 40 14.37 -8.50 -5.11
N VAL A 41 13.35 -8.11 -5.89
CA VAL A 41 12.37 -9.04 -6.48
C VAL A 41 12.97 -10.16 -7.33
N ILE A 42 13.96 -9.87 -8.18
CA ILE A 42 14.52 -10.88 -9.11
C ILE A 42 15.19 -12.03 -8.35
N GLN A 43 15.96 -11.72 -7.31
CA GLN A 43 16.63 -12.73 -6.50
C GLN A 43 15.67 -13.40 -5.52
N ALA A 44 14.78 -12.63 -4.90
CA ALA A 44 13.75 -13.12 -4.01
C ALA A 44 12.86 -14.18 -4.70
N PHE A 45 12.33 -13.84 -5.89
CA PHE A 45 11.52 -14.76 -6.69
C PHE A 45 12.30 -16.00 -7.12
N ARG A 46 13.51 -15.82 -7.67
CA ARG A 46 14.32 -16.95 -8.16
C ARG A 46 14.71 -17.94 -7.06
N LYS A 47 14.95 -17.45 -5.84
CA LYS A 47 15.39 -18.26 -4.71
C LYS A 47 14.25 -18.68 -3.78
N GLU A 48 13.01 -18.28 -4.10
CA GLU A 48 11.84 -18.53 -3.26
C GLU A 48 12.04 -18.04 -1.81
N GLN A 49 12.56 -16.82 -1.68
CA GLN A 49 12.88 -16.21 -0.39
C GLN A 49 12.21 -14.85 -0.25
N THR A 50 11.87 -14.49 0.98
CA THR A 50 11.33 -13.17 1.34
C THR A 50 12.08 -12.66 2.55
N ASP A 51 12.48 -11.38 2.50
CA ASP A 51 13.10 -10.71 3.63
C ASP A 51 12.02 -10.26 4.65
N PRO A 52 12.00 -10.80 5.88
CA PRO A 52 11.02 -10.39 6.89
C PRO A 52 11.10 -8.91 7.28
N ALA A 53 12.23 -8.23 7.02
CA ALA A 53 12.38 -6.81 7.28
C ALA A 53 11.37 -5.95 6.49
N ILE A 54 10.87 -6.45 5.36
CA ILE A 54 9.86 -5.78 4.52
C ILE A 54 8.60 -5.42 5.32
N PHE A 55 8.17 -6.25 6.28
CA PHE A 55 7.03 -5.93 7.13
C PHE A 55 7.28 -4.70 7.99
N ARG A 56 8.48 -4.57 8.57
CA ARG A 56 8.83 -3.40 9.40
C ARG A 56 8.95 -2.16 8.53
N GLU A 57 9.62 -2.26 7.38
CA GLU A 57 9.74 -1.16 6.43
C GLU A 57 8.37 -0.65 5.95
N MET A 58 7.43 -1.55 5.64
CA MET A 58 6.06 -1.18 5.28
C MET A 58 5.29 -0.57 6.47
N GLY A 59 5.48 -1.10 7.68
CA GLY A 59 4.86 -0.57 8.90
C GLY A 59 5.32 0.85 9.24
N ASP A 60 6.63 1.10 9.17
CA ASP A 60 7.23 2.42 9.44
C ASP A 60 6.72 3.52 8.48
N LEU A 61 6.27 3.12 7.29
CA LEU A 61 5.71 4.00 6.27
C LEU A 61 4.17 4.08 6.29
N GLY A 62 3.49 3.36 7.19
CA GLY A 62 2.03 3.32 7.26
C GLY A 62 1.37 2.57 6.10
N LEU A 63 2.06 1.61 5.48
CA LEU A 63 1.51 0.81 4.38
C LEU A 63 0.77 -0.45 4.84
N LEU A 64 0.83 -0.78 6.15
CA LEU A 64 0.14 -1.91 6.77
C LEU A 64 -1.07 -1.44 7.56
N GLY A 65 -2.20 -2.15 7.40
CA GLY A 65 -3.49 -1.77 7.96
C GLY A 65 -3.91 -0.33 7.64
N PRO A 66 -3.91 0.13 6.36
CA PRO A 66 -4.13 1.53 6.05
C PRO A 66 -5.44 2.11 6.62
N THR A 67 -6.48 1.29 6.72
CA THR A 67 -7.81 1.70 7.21
C THR A 67 -7.96 1.58 8.73
N ILE A 68 -6.93 1.13 9.45
CA ILE A 68 -6.95 1.02 10.90
C ILE A 68 -6.75 2.41 11.52
N PRO A 69 -7.54 2.81 12.53
CA PRO A 69 -7.42 4.12 13.16
C PRO A 69 -6.07 4.38 13.83
N GLU A 70 -5.67 5.65 13.89
CA GLU A 70 -4.46 6.11 14.60
C GLU A 70 -4.43 5.72 16.07
N ALA A 71 -5.59 5.60 16.72
CA ALA A 71 -5.70 5.14 18.11
C ALA A 71 -5.11 3.74 18.34
N TYR A 72 -4.96 2.93 17.29
CA TYR A 72 -4.36 1.59 17.32
C TYR A 72 -3.06 1.52 16.50
N GLY A 73 -2.44 2.67 16.21
CA GLY A 73 -1.18 2.76 15.48
C GLY A 73 -1.28 2.58 13.96
N GLY A 74 -2.51 2.51 13.41
CA GLY A 74 -2.73 2.57 11.95
C GLY A 74 -2.73 4.02 11.43
N PRO A 75 -2.71 4.23 10.11
CA PRO A 75 -2.67 5.57 9.53
C PRO A 75 -4.05 6.20 9.28
N GLY A 76 -5.15 5.50 9.59
CA GLY A 76 -6.52 6.06 9.49
C GLY A 76 -6.97 6.46 8.09
N LEU A 77 -6.40 5.84 7.04
CA LEU A 77 -6.63 6.16 5.64
C LEU A 77 -7.92 5.55 5.09
N ASN A 78 -8.37 6.04 3.93
CA ASN A 78 -9.54 5.52 3.25
C ASN A 78 -9.21 4.30 2.35
N TYR A 79 -10.26 3.65 1.83
CA TYR A 79 -10.11 2.48 0.97
C TYR A 79 -9.52 2.80 -0.42
N VAL A 80 -9.64 4.02 -0.92
CA VAL A 80 -9.00 4.44 -2.19
C VAL A 80 -7.50 4.44 -2.00
N ALA A 81 -6.99 5.07 -0.94
CA ALA A 81 -5.58 5.05 -0.56
C ALA A 81 -5.07 3.62 -0.37
N TYR A 82 -5.83 2.73 0.29
CA TYR A 82 -5.46 1.31 0.38
C TYR A 82 -5.30 0.66 -1.01
N GLY A 83 -6.26 0.89 -1.93
CA GLY A 83 -6.18 0.41 -3.30
C GLY A 83 -4.98 0.96 -4.07
N LEU A 84 -4.62 2.24 -3.87
CA LEU A 84 -3.46 2.87 -4.49
C LEU A 84 -2.15 2.27 -3.97
N ILE A 85 -2.03 2.03 -2.66
CA ILE A 85 -0.88 1.34 -2.08
C ILE A 85 -0.76 -0.06 -2.69
N ALA A 86 -1.85 -0.83 -2.73
CA ALA A 86 -1.85 -2.16 -3.33
C ALA A 86 -1.40 -2.14 -4.80
N ARG A 87 -1.89 -1.18 -5.59
CA ARG A 87 -1.50 -0.97 -6.99
C ARG A 87 0.00 -0.73 -7.15
N GLU A 88 0.61 0.09 -6.30
CA GLU A 88 2.04 0.39 -6.39
C GLU A 88 2.93 -0.75 -5.88
N VAL A 89 2.49 -1.49 -4.86
CA VAL A 89 3.21 -2.69 -4.37
C VAL A 89 3.17 -3.81 -5.41
N GLU A 90 2.00 -4.10 -5.98
CA GLU A 90 1.84 -5.17 -6.98
C GLU A 90 2.44 -4.81 -8.34
N ARG A 91 2.68 -3.53 -8.62
CA ARG A 91 3.49 -3.10 -9.77
C ARG A 91 4.88 -3.73 -9.73
N VAL A 92 5.40 -4.02 -8.54
CA VAL A 92 6.68 -4.74 -8.37
C VAL A 92 6.44 -6.25 -8.38
N ASP A 93 5.61 -6.77 -7.46
CA ASP A 93 5.34 -8.20 -7.36
C ASP A 93 4.06 -8.51 -6.56
N SER A 94 3.29 -9.48 -7.03
CA SER A 94 2.06 -9.95 -6.37
C SER A 94 2.32 -10.62 -5.01
N GLY A 95 3.49 -11.21 -4.78
CA GLY A 95 3.89 -11.80 -3.50
C GLY A 95 3.98 -10.74 -2.39
N TYR A 96 4.60 -9.59 -2.67
CA TYR A 96 4.65 -8.47 -1.73
C TYR A 96 3.27 -7.90 -1.40
N ARG A 97 2.42 -7.73 -2.42
CA ARG A 97 1.03 -7.28 -2.20
C ARG A 97 0.24 -8.34 -1.43
N SER A 98 0.52 -9.63 -1.59
CA SER A 98 -0.10 -10.72 -0.83
C SER A 98 0.21 -10.63 0.66
N MET A 99 1.49 -10.44 1.01
CA MET A 99 1.92 -10.23 2.40
C MET A 99 1.19 -9.03 3.03
N MET A 100 1.13 -7.91 2.32
CA MET A 100 0.44 -6.69 2.76
C MET A 100 -1.06 -6.93 2.94
N SER A 101 -1.72 -7.64 2.02
CA SER A 101 -3.15 -7.97 2.08
C SER A 101 -3.49 -8.87 3.26
N VAL A 102 -2.68 -9.91 3.51
CA VAL A 102 -2.88 -10.80 4.67
C VAL A 102 -2.78 -9.99 5.95
N GLN A 103 -1.70 -9.23 6.12
CA GLN A 103 -1.48 -8.44 7.33
C GLN A 103 -2.60 -7.43 7.57
N SER A 104 -2.99 -6.68 6.54
CA SER A 104 -3.95 -5.58 6.67
C SER A 104 -5.39 -6.10 6.79
N SER A 105 -5.84 -6.91 5.83
CA SER A 105 -7.25 -7.25 5.67
C SER A 105 -7.63 -8.59 6.30
N LEU A 106 -6.68 -9.51 6.50
CA LEU A 106 -6.97 -10.84 7.05
C LEU A 106 -6.50 -11.02 8.49
N VAL A 107 -5.72 -10.07 9.03
CA VAL A 107 -5.25 -10.09 10.42
C VAL A 107 -5.71 -8.83 11.15
N MET A 108 -5.21 -7.65 10.77
CA MET A 108 -5.51 -6.40 11.49
C MET A 108 -6.99 -6.06 11.45
N LEU A 109 -7.63 -6.13 10.28
CA LEU A 109 -9.05 -5.83 10.14
C LEU A 109 -9.97 -6.71 11.01
N PRO A 110 -9.91 -8.05 10.98
CA PRO A 110 -10.78 -8.86 11.84
C PRO A 110 -10.46 -8.68 13.34
N ILE A 111 -9.21 -8.43 13.73
CA ILE A 111 -8.87 -8.07 15.12
C ILE A 111 -9.56 -6.77 15.52
N TYR A 112 -9.52 -5.76 14.64
CA TYR A 112 -10.13 -4.45 14.90
C TYR A 112 -11.67 -4.51 14.96
N GLU A 113 -12.30 -5.22 14.03
CA GLU A 113 -13.77 -5.29 13.93
C GLU A 113 -14.40 -6.23 14.97
N PHE A 114 -13.74 -7.35 15.27
CA PHE A 114 -14.34 -8.43 16.07
C PHE A 114 -13.63 -8.70 17.40
N GLY A 115 -12.46 -8.09 17.62
CA GLY A 115 -11.70 -8.21 18.85
C GLY A 115 -12.28 -7.40 20.00
N THR A 116 -11.94 -7.81 21.23
CA THR A 116 -12.18 -7.00 22.43
C THR A 116 -11.22 -5.81 22.46
N GLU A 117 -11.52 -4.78 23.25
CA GLU A 117 -10.60 -3.64 23.42
C GLU A 117 -9.19 -4.08 23.80
N ALA A 118 -9.07 -5.04 24.72
CA ALA A 118 -7.79 -5.60 25.14
C ALA A 118 -7.04 -6.39 24.04
N THR A 119 -7.73 -6.82 22.98
CA THR A 119 -7.12 -7.47 21.81
C THR A 119 -6.73 -6.45 20.74
N ARG A 120 -7.37 -5.28 20.72
CA ARG A 120 -7.07 -4.19 19.80
C ARG A 120 -5.84 -3.38 20.24
N GLN A 121 -5.64 -3.24 21.56
CA GLN A 121 -4.44 -2.65 22.18
C GLN A 121 -3.28 -3.64 22.20
#